data_AF-A0A1E9W7L3-F1
#
_entry.id   AF-A0A1E9W7L3-F1
#
_cell.length_a   1.000
_cell.length_b   1.000
_cell.length_c   1.000
_cell.angle_alpha   90.00
_cell.angle_beta   90.00
_cell.angle_gamma   90.00
#
_symmetry.space_group_name_H-M   'P 1'
#
loop_
_entity.id
_entity.type
_entity.pdbx_description
1 polymer ?
#
loop_
_entity_poly.entity_id
_entity_poly.type
_entity_poly.pdbx_seq_one_letter_code
_entity_poly.pdbx_strand_id
1 'polypeptide(L)'
;MAGKHLKKKDNLWILFNGKEYCVGLTNEAQEELGDITFANLPKAGQSLKKDEPLIEVEAEKAVNEFASPLTGTVSSVNDKIGEDINILNDSDEMNAWILSFKDVDPKEFDEL
;
A
#
# COMPACT_ATOMS: atom_id res chain seq x y z
N MET A 1 -10.94 22.59 -6.15
CA MET A 1 -9.70 21.85 -6.47
C MET A 1 -9.67 20.68 -5.51
N ALA A 2 -9.92 19.46 -5.99
CA ALA A 2 -9.82 18.28 -5.12
C ALA A 2 -8.33 18.06 -4.83
N GLY A 3 -7.91 18.42 -3.61
CA GLY A 3 -6.51 18.31 -3.20
C GLY A 3 -6.12 16.84 -3.17
N LYS A 4 -4.88 16.56 -3.58
CA LYS A 4 -4.26 15.28 -3.23
C LYS A 4 -4.08 15.27 -1.71
N HIS A 5 -4.63 14.27 -1.03
CA HIS A 5 -4.49 14.11 0.41
C HIS A 5 -3.57 12.90 0.67
N LEU A 6 -2.37 13.15 1.19
CA LEU A 6 -1.42 12.12 1.59
C LEU A 6 -1.46 11.97 3.11
N LYS A 7 -1.55 10.73 3.58
CA LYS A 7 -1.43 10.37 5.00
C LYS A 7 -0.44 9.22 5.16
N LYS A 8 0.14 9.08 6.34
CA LYS A 8 1.01 7.95 6.70
C LYS A 8 0.46 7.27 7.95
N LYS A 9 0.36 5.95 7.95
CA LYS A 9 -0.09 5.13 9.08
C LYS A 9 0.61 3.77 9.02
N ASP A 10 1.18 3.34 10.13
CA ASP A 10 1.77 1.99 10.30
C ASP A 10 2.71 1.60 9.15
N ASN A 11 3.67 2.49 8.84
CA ASN A 11 4.67 2.30 7.77
C ASN A 11 4.10 2.19 6.34
N LEU A 12 2.82 2.56 6.16
CA LEU A 12 2.17 2.74 4.87
C LEU A 12 1.89 4.22 4.62
N TRP A 13 2.01 4.65 3.37
CA TRP A 13 1.41 5.89 2.90
C TRP A 13 0.09 5.60 2.19
N ILE A 14 -0.85 6.54 2.28
CA ILE A 14 -2.15 6.51 1.65
C ILE A 14 -2.37 7.83 0.93
N LEU A 15 -2.51 7.78 -0.39
CA LEU A 15 -2.74 8.94 -1.26
C LEU A 15 -4.14 8.89 -1.87
N PHE A 16 -4.99 9.83 -1.48
CA PHE A 16 -6.25 10.06 -2.19
C PHE A 16 -6.01 10.99 -3.39
N ASN A 17 -6.26 10.47 -4.60
CA ASN A 17 -6.06 11.19 -5.86
C ASN A 17 -7.32 11.91 -6.40
N GLY A 18 -8.41 11.90 -5.61
CA GLY A 18 -9.72 12.41 -6.03
C GLY A 18 -10.69 11.34 -6.53
N LYS A 19 -10.21 10.10 -6.73
CA LYS A 19 -11.01 8.96 -7.20
C LYS A 19 -10.77 7.70 -6.35
N GLU A 20 -9.51 7.39 -6.09
CA GLU A 20 -9.06 6.17 -5.43
C GLU A 20 -8.03 6.49 -4.34
N TYR A 21 -7.85 5.55 -3.42
CA TYR A 21 -6.89 5.63 -2.32
C TYR A 21 -5.73 4.71 -2.63
N CYS A 22 -4.63 5.25 -3.18
CA CYS A 22 -3.42 4.51 -3.47
C CYS A 22 -2.64 4.25 -2.18
N VAL A 23 -2.08 3.06 -2.03
CA VAL A 23 -1.33 2.63 -0.85
C VAL A 23 0.04 2.12 -1.28
N GLY A 24 1.07 2.42 -0.49
CA GLY A 24 2.40 1.84 -0.63
C GLY A 24 3.19 1.88 0.68
N LEU A 25 4.37 1.27 0.67
CA LEU A 25 5.30 1.32 1.80
C LEU A 25 5.97 2.69 1.85
N THR A 26 6.17 3.22 3.05
CA THR A 26 6.98 4.42 3.21
C THR A 26 8.47 4.11 3.06
N ASN A 27 9.27 5.12 2.74
CA ASN A 27 10.73 4.97 2.72
C ASN A 27 11.27 4.47 4.07
N GLU A 28 10.69 4.91 5.19
CA GLU A 28 11.06 4.43 6.53
C GLU A 28 10.85 2.90 6.65
N ALA A 29 9.75 2.38 6.10
CA ALA A 29 9.46 0.94 6.07
C ALA A 29 10.49 0.17 5.23
N GLN A 30 10.83 0.68 4.05
CA GLN A 30 11.83 0.06 3.17
C GLN A 30 13.21 0.01 3.83
N GLU A 31 13.63 1.09 4.52
CA GLU A 31 14.90 1.13 5.25
C GLU A 31 14.94 0.10 6.39
N GLU A 32 13.83 -0.05 7.13
CA GLU A 32 13.69 -1.03 8.22
C GLU A 32 13.72 -2.47 7.72
N LEU A 33 13.07 -2.76 6.59
CA LEU A 33 12.99 -4.09 5.97
C LEU A 33 14.29 -4.49 5.26
N GLY A 34 15.02 -3.53 4.69
CA GLY A 34 16.08 -3.83 3.72
C GLY A 34 15.51 -4.22 2.36
N ASP A 35 16.32 -4.88 1.54
CA ASP A 35 15.94 -5.24 0.16
C ASP A 35 14.77 -6.24 0.16
N ILE A 36 13.62 -5.84 -0.40
CA ILE A 36 12.43 -6.68 -0.53
C ILE A 36 12.64 -7.64 -1.69
N THR A 37 12.54 -8.94 -1.41
CA THR A 37 12.78 -10.00 -2.39
C THR A 37 11.51 -10.78 -2.76
N PHE A 38 10.46 -10.66 -1.95
CA PHE A 38 9.17 -11.28 -2.22
C PHE A 38 8.02 -10.49 -1.59
N ALA A 39 6.85 -10.53 -2.24
CA ALA A 39 5.62 -9.94 -1.73
C ALA A 39 4.39 -10.79 -2.11
N ASN A 40 3.50 -11.02 -1.14
CA ASN A 40 2.20 -11.64 -1.35
C ASN A 40 1.12 -10.55 -1.48
N LEU A 41 0.69 -10.31 -2.71
CA LEU A 41 -0.23 -9.22 -3.06
C LEU A 41 -1.70 -9.68 -2.99
N PRO A 42 -2.64 -8.80 -2.59
CA PRO A 42 -4.05 -9.08 -2.70
C PRO A 42 -4.50 -9.07 -4.16
N LYS A 43 -5.73 -9.52 -4.43
CA LYS A 43 -6.29 -9.52 -5.79
C LYS A 43 -7.18 -8.30 -6.04
N ALA A 44 -7.12 -7.75 -7.25
CA ALA A 44 -8.13 -6.78 -7.68
C ALA A 44 -9.54 -7.36 -7.53
N GLY A 45 -10.45 -6.58 -6.95
CA GLY A 45 -11.81 -6.99 -6.59
C GLY A 45 -11.95 -7.62 -5.21
N GLN A 46 -10.86 -7.88 -4.48
CA GLN A 46 -10.93 -8.34 -3.10
C GLN A 46 -11.40 -7.22 -2.18
N SER A 47 -12.38 -7.51 -1.32
CA SER A 47 -12.75 -6.63 -0.22
C SER A 47 -11.89 -6.92 1.00
N LEU A 48 -11.35 -5.87 1.60
CA LEU A 48 -10.56 -5.92 2.83
C LEU A 48 -11.17 -4.97 3.85
N LYS A 49 -11.14 -5.36 5.11
CA LYS A 49 -11.45 -4.46 6.23
C LYS A 49 -10.16 -3.89 6.80
N LYS A 50 -10.29 -2.73 7.44
CA LYS A 50 -9.23 -2.19 8.28
C LYS A 50 -8.72 -3.26 9.26
N ASP A 51 -7.41 -3.26 9.45
CA ASP A 51 -6.67 -4.20 10.30
C ASP A 51 -6.64 -5.66 9.79
N GLU A 52 -7.27 -5.99 8.65
CA GLU A 52 -7.06 -7.29 7.98
C GLU A 52 -5.73 -7.30 7.20
N PRO A 53 -5.11 -8.48 6.96
CA PRO A 53 -3.89 -8.58 6.18
C PRO A 53 -4.02 -7.94 4.79
N LEU A 54 -3.12 -7.00 4.48
CA LEU A 54 -3.06 -6.31 3.18
C LEU A 54 -2.02 -6.94 2.26
N ILE A 55 -0.79 -7.04 2.77
CA ILE A 55 0.39 -7.52 2.06
C ILE A 55 1.35 -8.14 3.06
N GLU A 56 1.95 -9.26 2.69
CA GLU A 56 3.09 -9.84 3.39
C GLU A 56 4.34 -9.64 2.51
N VAL A 57 5.42 -9.14 3.09
CA VAL A 57 6.70 -8.94 2.41
C VAL A 57 7.80 -9.73 3.10
N GLU A 58 8.67 -10.33 2.29
CA GLU A 58 9.91 -10.95 2.75
C GLU A 58 11.09 -10.14 2.19
N ALA A 59 11.90 -9.64 3.11
CA ALA A 59 13.01 -8.75 2.85
C ALA A 59 14.28 -9.24 3.56
N GLU A 60 15.41 -8.62 3.23
CA GLU A 60 16.73 -8.98 3.77
C GLU A 60 16.76 -9.08 5.30
N LYS A 61 16.06 -8.17 6.00
CA LYS A 61 16.14 -8.07 7.46
C LYS A 61 14.96 -8.72 8.18
N ALA A 62 13.80 -8.84 7.53
CA ALA A 62 12.58 -9.29 8.18
C ALA A 62 11.51 -9.79 7.19
N VAL A 63 10.58 -10.57 7.75
CA VAL A 63 9.28 -10.88 7.12
C VAL A 63 8.22 -10.09 7.88
N ASN A 64 7.45 -9.27 7.17
CA ASN A 64 6.45 -8.39 7.77
C ASN A 64 5.12 -8.52 7.04
N GLU A 65 4.05 -8.68 7.82
CA GLU A 65 2.68 -8.52 7.34
C GLU A 65 2.19 -7.12 7.69
N PHE A 66 1.75 -6.38 6.67
CA PHE A 66 1.13 -5.07 6.83
C PHE A 66 -0.38 -5.22 6.80
N ALA A 67 -1.04 -4.59 7.77
CA ALA A 67 -2.48 -4.58 7.86
C ALA A 67 -3.09 -3.47 6.97
N SER A 68 -4.31 -3.69 6.50
CA SER A 68 -5.03 -2.72 5.67
C SER A 68 -5.31 -1.46 6.48
N PRO A 69 -4.91 -0.27 6.01
CA PRO A 69 -5.19 0.98 6.72
C PRO A 69 -6.67 1.36 6.63
N LEU A 70 -7.40 0.81 5.65
CA LEU A 70 -8.75 1.21 5.30
C LEU A 70 -9.63 -0.02 5.04
N THR A 71 -10.92 0.14 5.28
CA THR A 71 -11.96 -0.75 4.75
C THR A 71 -12.34 -0.34 3.33
N GLY A 72 -12.30 -1.28 2.38
CA GLY A 72 -12.63 -1.00 0.99
C GLY A 72 -12.48 -2.21 0.07
N THR A 73 -12.58 -1.96 -1.24
CA THR A 73 -12.34 -2.97 -2.28
C THR A 73 -11.11 -2.60 -3.09
N VAL A 74 -10.19 -3.55 -3.27
CA VAL A 74 -8.98 -3.36 -4.09
C VAL A 74 -9.41 -3.07 -5.53
N SER A 75 -9.15 -1.86 -6.03
CA SER A 75 -9.45 -1.46 -7.41
C SER A 75 -8.37 -1.90 -8.38
N SER A 76 -7.10 -1.75 -8.01
CA SER A 76 -5.96 -2.17 -8.81
C SER A 76 -4.79 -2.55 -7.92
N VAL A 77 -3.88 -3.36 -8.48
CA VAL A 77 -2.58 -3.68 -7.92
C VAL A 77 -1.53 -3.19 -8.91
N ASN A 78 -0.34 -2.83 -8.46
CA ASN A 78 0.74 -2.41 -9.35
C ASN A 78 1.32 -3.63 -10.08
N ASP A 79 0.84 -3.85 -11.30
CA ASP A 79 1.22 -5.00 -12.13
C ASP A 79 2.74 -5.12 -12.33
N LYS A 80 3.47 -4.00 -12.25
CA LYS A 80 4.94 -3.98 -12.37
C LYS A 80 5.63 -4.78 -11.26
N ILE A 81 5.04 -4.91 -10.07
CA ILE A 81 5.61 -5.70 -8.97
C ILE A 81 5.68 -7.18 -9.34
N GLY A 82 4.68 -7.68 -10.09
CA GLY A 82 4.67 -9.06 -10.57
C GLY A 82 5.66 -9.32 -11.71
N GLU A 83 6.10 -8.26 -12.41
CA GLU A 83 7.14 -8.33 -13.44
C GLU A 83 8.54 -8.18 -12.84
N ASP A 84 8.70 -7.29 -11.85
CA ASP A 84 9.95 -7.01 -11.15
C ASP A 84 9.68 -6.60 -9.70
N ILE A 85 10.06 -7.45 -8.75
CA ILE A 85 9.88 -7.20 -7.32
C ILE A 85 10.69 -5.98 -6.83
N ASN A 86 11.78 -5.62 -7.53
CA ASN A 86 12.62 -4.47 -7.18
C ASN A 86 11.88 -3.14 -7.26
N ILE A 87 10.71 -3.09 -7.91
CA ILE A 87 9.82 -1.92 -7.88
C ILE A 87 9.48 -1.51 -6.45
N LEU A 88 9.36 -2.47 -5.52
CA LEU A 88 9.10 -2.17 -4.10
C LEU A 88 10.28 -1.52 -3.37
N ASN A 89 11.48 -1.60 -3.94
CA ASN A 89 12.72 -1.02 -3.41
C ASN A 89 13.06 0.33 -4.06
N ASP A 90 12.18 0.89 -4.90
CA ASP A 90 12.38 2.21 -5.50
C ASP A 90 12.37 3.31 -4.42
N SER A 91 13.42 4.13 -4.42
CA SER A 91 13.58 5.29 -3.53
C SER A 91 12.49 6.35 -3.69
N ASP A 92 11.79 6.36 -4.83
CA ASP A 92 10.56 7.10 -5.02
C ASP A 92 9.37 6.22 -4.63
N GLU A 93 8.92 6.36 -3.37
CA GLU A 93 7.78 5.60 -2.82
C GLU A 93 6.51 5.69 -3.67
N MET A 94 6.34 6.73 -4.49
CA MET A 94 5.18 6.86 -5.39
C MET A 94 5.26 5.91 -6.60
N ASN A 95 6.46 5.57 -7.08
CA ASN A 95 6.65 4.55 -8.10
C ASN A 95 6.46 3.15 -7.51
N ALA A 96 6.78 2.98 -6.23
CA ALA A 96 6.63 1.76 -5.44
C ALA A 96 5.21 1.56 -4.85
N TRP A 97 4.17 2.20 -5.41
CA TRP A 97 2.80 1.96 -4.99
C TRP A 97 2.42 0.47 -5.13
N ILE A 98 1.62 -0.03 -4.20
CA ILE A 98 1.27 -1.45 -4.10
C ILE A 98 -0.09 -1.71 -4.73
N LEU A 99 -1.10 -0.97 -4.26
CA LEU A 99 -2.49 -1.15 -4.68
C LEU A 99 -3.28 0.14 -4.52
N SER A 100 -4.50 0.14 -5.03
CA SER A 100 -5.48 1.19 -4.78
C SER A 100 -6.78 0.60 -4.24
N PHE A 101 -7.46 1.36 -3.38
CA PHE A 101 -8.81 1.07 -2.93
C PHE A 101 -9.85 1.97 -3.59
N LYS A 102 -11.03 1.39 -3.77
CA LYS A 102 -12.31 2.07 -3.98
C LYS A 102 -13.30 1.67 -2.87
N ASP A 103 -14.47 2.28 -2.88
CA ASP A 103 -15.56 1.98 -1.93
C ASP A 103 -15.14 2.16 -0.45
N VAL A 104 -14.26 3.13 -0.19
CA VAL A 104 -13.78 3.53 1.14
C VAL A 104 -14.68 4.63 1.70
N ASP A 105 -15.01 4.56 3.00
CA ASP A 105 -15.67 5.66 3.70
C ASP A 105 -14.67 6.84 3.85
N PRO A 106 -14.96 8.03 3.27
CA PRO A 106 -14.08 9.18 3.41
C PRO A 106 -13.77 9.55 4.85
N LYS A 107 -14.68 9.29 5.80
CA LYS A 107 -14.44 9.55 7.23
C LYS A 107 -13.33 8.68 7.80
N GLU A 108 -13.29 7.41 7.40
CA GLU A 108 -12.24 6.49 7.85
C GLU A 108 -10.87 6.97 7.37
N PHE A 109 -10.79 7.46 6.13
CA PHE A 109 -9.59 8.11 5.62
C PHE A 109 -9.27 9.40 6.36
N ASP A 110 -10.26 10.25 6.67
CA ASP A 110 -10.07 11.49 7.41
C ASP A 110 -9.59 11.27 8.86
N GLU A 111 -9.89 10.11 9.45
CA GLU A 111 -9.49 9.70 10.81
C GLU A 111 -8.13 8.97 10.91
N LEU A 112 -7.53 8.60 9.77
CA LEU A 112 -6.15 8.07 9.72
C LEU A 112 -5.10 9.02 10.29
#